data_AF-A0A2X3E856-F1
#
_entry.id   AF-A0A2X3E856-F1
#
_cell.length_a   1.000
_cell.length_b   1.000
_cell.length_c   1.000
_cell.angle_alpha   90.00
_cell.angle_beta   90.00
_cell.angle_gamma   90.00
#
_symmetry.space_group_name_H-M   'P 1'
#
loop_
_entity.id
_entity.type
_entity.pdbx_description
1 polymer ?
#
loop_
_entity_poly.entity_id
_entity_poly.type
_entity_poly.pdbx_seq_one_letter_code
_entity_poly.pdbx_strand_id
1 'polypeptide(L)'
;MAPAAGRRLWVMAENTRGVLAVEWLAAAQGLDMREGLTTSPLLEEARHLLRERVPHYTQDRYFAPDIDNAIALLAARHLTRLLPAVLH
;
A
#
# COMPACT_ATOMS: atom_id res chain seq x y z
N MET A 1 -30.62 11.47 -8.32
CA MET A 1 -29.96 10.27 -7.76
C MET A 1 -28.51 10.08 -8.21
N ALA A 2 -28.16 10.29 -9.50
CA ALA A 2 -26.80 10.08 -10.01
C ALA A 2 -25.67 10.84 -9.28
N PRO A 3 -25.79 12.15 -8.92
CA PRO A 3 -24.71 12.87 -8.25
C PRO A 3 -24.38 12.35 -6.83
N ALA A 4 -25.42 11.97 -6.08
CA ALA A 4 -25.25 11.40 -4.73
C ALA A 4 -24.61 10.01 -4.79
N ALA A 5 -25.00 9.20 -5.78
CA ALA A 5 -24.41 7.89 -6.01
C ALA A 5 -22.92 7.96 -6.39
N GLY A 6 -22.53 8.96 -7.20
CA GLY A 6 -21.12 9.21 -7.52
C GLY A 6 -20.31 9.69 -6.31
N ARG A 7 -20.82 10.69 -5.58
CA ARG A 7 -20.11 11.30 -4.44
C ARG A 7 -19.73 10.29 -3.35
N ARG A 8 -20.62 9.34 -3.02
CA ARG A 8 -20.32 8.33 -1.98
C ARG A 8 -19.15 7.40 -2.35
N LEU A 9 -18.90 7.18 -3.66
CA LEU A 9 -17.84 6.28 -4.10
C LEU A 9 -16.44 6.83 -3.79
N TRP A 10 -16.27 8.14 -3.72
CA TRP A 10 -14.99 8.75 -3.33
C TRP A 10 -14.62 8.37 -1.89
N VAL A 11 -15.54 8.54 -0.95
CA VAL A 11 -15.33 8.17 0.46
C VAL A 11 -15.14 6.66 0.58
N MET A 12 -15.90 5.85 -0.16
CA MET A 12 -15.71 4.39 -0.16
C MET A 12 -14.31 4.00 -0.66
N ALA A 13 -13.82 4.63 -1.73
CA ALA A 13 -12.48 4.39 -2.26
C ALA A 13 -11.37 4.85 -1.30
N GLU A 14 -11.59 5.97 -0.57
CA GLU A 14 -10.68 6.43 0.49
C GLU A 14 -10.58 5.41 1.64
N ASN A 15 -11.72 4.90 2.11
CA ASN A 15 -11.74 3.88 3.16
C ASN A 15 -11.04 2.60 2.71
N THR A 16 -11.34 2.11 1.50
CA THR A 16 -10.67 0.91 0.95
C THR A 16 -9.17 1.12 0.80
N ARG A 17 -8.72 2.33 0.40
CA ARG A 17 -7.29 2.66 0.33
C ARG A 17 -6.61 2.57 1.69
N GLY A 18 -7.28 3.02 2.76
CA GLY A 18 -6.79 2.88 4.13
C GLY A 18 -6.58 1.41 4.52
N VAL A 19 -7.56 0.54 4.21
CA VAL A 19 -7.45 -0.90 4.47
C VAL A 19 -6.28 -1.52 3.70
N LEU A 20 -6.16 -1.22 2.41
CA LEU A 20 -5.07 -1.73 1.56
C LEU A 20 -3.69 -1.22 2.01
N ALA A 21 -3.59 0.00 2.54
CA ALA A 21 -2.34 0.53 3.09
C ALA A 21 -1.88 -0.29 4.30
N VAL A 22 -2.79 -0.63 5.22
CA VAL A 22 -2.48 -1.47 6.38
C VAL A 22 -2.10 -2.89 5.95
N GLU A 23 -2.80 -3.45 4.98
CA GLU A 23 -2.47 -4.77 4.41
C GLU A 23 -1.06 -4.78 3.82
N TRP A 24 -0.70 -3.77 3.04
CA TRP A 24 0.63 -3.66 2.41
C TRP A 24 1.75 -3.52 3.45
N LEU A 25 1.53 -2.71 4.50
CA LEU A 25 2.44 -2.58 5.64
C LEU A 25 2.68 -3.93 6.33
N ALA A 26 1.60 -4.65 6.63
CA ALA A 26 1.67 -5.96 7.28
C ALA A 26 2.36 -7.01 6.40
N ALA A 27 2.03 -7.05 5.10
CA ALA A 27 2.63 -7.98 4.16
C ALA A 27 4.15 -7.75 3.99
N ALA A 28 4.57 -6.49 3.83
CA ALA A 28 5.98 -6.14 3.74
C ALA A 28 6.74 -6.48 5.03
N GLN A 29 6.15 -6.20 6.20
CA GLN A 29 6.74 -6.55 7.48
C GLN A 29 6.87 -8.08 7.63
N GLY A 30 5.83 -8.84 7.27
CA GLY A 30 5.85 -10.30 7.31
C GLY A 30 6.89 -10.91 6.37
N LEU A 31 7.15 -10.30 5.21
CA LEU A 31 8.23 -10.69 4.30
C LEU A 31 9.61 -10.38 4.89
N ASP A 32 9.79 -9.21 5.51
CA ASP A 32 11.06 -8.85 6.17
C ASP A 32 11.44 -9.82 7.29
N MET A 33 10.45 -10.35 8.01
CA MET A 33 10.66 -11.33 9.09
C MET A 33 11.03 -12.73 8.58
N ARG A 34 11.01 -12.96 7.26
CA ARG A 34 11.39 -14.22 6.62
C ARG A 34 12.79 -14.10 6.02
N GLU A 35 13.80 -14.00 6.90
CA GLU A 35 15.20 -13.80 6.51
C GLU A 35 15.66 -14.80 5.43
N GLY A 36 16.35 -14.28 4.41
CA GLY A 36 16.89 -15.08 3.30
C GLY A 36 15.88 -15.47 2.22
N LEU A 37 14.59 -15.15 2.38
CA LEU A 37 13.57 -15.42 1.37
C LEU A 37 13.20 -14.15 0.60
N THR A 38 12.96 -14.32 -0.70
CA THR A 38 12.43 -13.28 -1.59
C THR A 38 11.12 -13.73 -2.20
N THR A 39 10.27 -12.77 -2.56
CA THR A 39 9.05 -12.98 -3.34
C THR A 39 9.32 -12.75 -4.84
N SER A 40 8.27 -12.71 -5.66
CA SER A 40 8.40 -12.47 -7.10
C SER A 40 8.91 -11.05 -7.41
N PRO A 41 9.54 -10.81 -8.57
CA PRO A 41 10.16 -9.52 -8.88
C PRO A 41 9.25 -8.30 -8.72
N LEU A 42 7.98 -8.39 -9.17
CA LEU A 42 7.02 -7.29 -9.03
C LEU A 42 6.62 -7.04 -7.56
N LEU A 43 6.55 -8.09 -6.76
CA LEU A 43 6.22 -7.96 -5.33
C LEU A 43 7.41 -7.45 -4.51
N GLU A 44 8.65 -7.76 -4.89
CA GLU A 44 9.84 -7.12 -4.31
C GLU A 44 9.88 -5.64 -4.66
N GLU A 45 9.55 -5.26 -5.90
CA GLU A 45 9.45 -3.84 -6.27
C GLU A 45 8.39 -3.10 -5.42
N ALA A 46 7.21 -3.71 -5.20
CA ALA A 46 6.21 -3.17 -4.29
C ALA A 46 6.74 -3.06 -2.85
N ARG A 47 7.46 -4.06 -2.33
CA ARG A 47 8.06 -4.02 -1.00
C ARG A 47 9.12 -2.91 -0.88
N HIS A 48 9.99 -2.75 -1.88
CA HIS A 48 11.00 -1.70 -1.92
C HIS A 48 10.38 -0.30 -1.95
N LEU A 49 9.37 -0.07 -2.80
CA LEU A 49 8.65 1.21 -2.85
C LEU A 49 8.08 1.61 -1.49
N LEU A 50 7.56 0.66 -0.72
CA LEU A 50 7.07 0.94 0.63
C LEU A 50 8.22 1.29 1.56
N ARG A 51 9.32 0.54 1.51
CA ARG A 51 10.48 0.69 2.41
C ARG A 51 11.26 1.98 2.19
N GLU A 52 11.17 2.58 1.00
CA GLU A 52 11.68 3.93 0.74
C GLU A 52 10.96 5.02 1.55
N ARG A 53 9.71 4.77 1.99
CA ARG A 53 8.90 5.75 2.74
C ARG A 53 8.58 5.32 4.17
N VAL A 54 8.52 4.01 4.41
CA VAL A 54 8.16 3.43 5.71
C VAL A 54 9.22 2.40 6.11
N PRO A 55 10.10 2.72 7.07
CA PRO A 55 11.14 1.80 7.51
C PRO A 55 10.54 0.55 8.17
N HIS A 56 11.33 -0.52 8.24
CA HIS A 56 10.97 -1.74 8.95
C HIS A 56 10.49 -1.43 10.38
N TYR A 57 9.48 -2.16 10.85
CA TYR A 57 8.91 -1.96 12.17
C TYR A 57 9.67 -2.80 13.20
N THR A 58 10.70 -2.21 13.81
CA THR A 58 11.58 -2.90 14.77
C THR A 58 11.04 -2.91 16.20
N GLN A 59 10.43 -1.79 16.61
CA GLN A 59 9.88 -1.57 17.93
C GLN A 59 8.65 -0.68 17.80
N ASP A 60 7.83 -0.67 18.85
CA ASP A 60 6.62 0.13 18.81
C ASP A 60 6.92 1.61 18.64
N ARG A 61 6.20 2.21 17.69
CA ARG A 61 6.26 3.64 17.40
C ARG A 61 4.87 4.16 17.08
N TYR A 62 4.72 5.48 17.07
CA TYR A 62 3.49 6.08 16.58
C TYR A 62 3.28 5.70 15.11
N PHE A 63 2.23 4.91 14.85
CA PHE A 63 2.09 4.19 13.58
C PHE A 63 1.25 4.93 12.54
N ALA A 64 0.50 5.96 12.93
CA ALA A 64 -0.32 6.74 12.00
C ALA A 64 0.48 7.33 10.82
N PRO A 65 1.71 7.87 11.01
CA PRO A 65 2.52 8.37 9.90
C PRO A 65 2.88 7.29 8.87
N ASP A 66 3.07 6.05 9.30
CA ASP A 66 3.38 4.92 8.41
C ASP A 66 2.17 4.57 7.53
N ILE A 67 0.97 4.56 8.13
CA ILE A 67 -0.29 4.37 7.42
C ILE A 67 -0.51 5.50 6.42
N ASP A 68 -0.32 6.75 6.83
CA ASP A 68 -0.48 7.93 5.96
C ASP A 68 0.48 7.90 4.77
N ASN A 69 1.75 7.52 5.00
CA ASN A 69 2.73 7.36 3.94
C ASN A 69 2.34 6.25 2.94
N ALA A 70 1.86 5.11 3.42
CA ALA A 70 1.37 4.03 2.57
C ALA A 70 0.11 4.45 1.77
N ILE A 71 -0.83 5.17 2.39
CA ILE A 71 -2.00 5.75 1.72
C ILE A 71 -1.57 6.71 0.61
N ALA A 72 -0.58 7.58 0.88
CA ALA A 72 -0.07 8.54 -0.09
C ALA A 72 0.55 7.83 -1.31
N LEU A 73 1.32 6.76 -1.10
CA LEU A 73 1.88 5.95 -2.18
C LEU A 73 0.79 5.33 -3.06
N LEU A 74 -0.27 4.77 -2.44
CA LEU A 74 -1.42 4.20 -3.15
C LEU A 74 -2.24 5.27 -3.90
N ALA A 75 -2.44 6.44 -3.28
CA ALA A 75 -3.13 7.56 -3.91
C ALA A 75 -2.38 8.07 -5.15
N ALA A 76 -1.05 8.07 -5.09
CA ALA A 76 -0.17 8.39 -6.21
C ALA A 76 0.01 7.24 -7.22
N ARG A 77 -0.74 6.13 -7.06
CA ARG A 77 -0.81 5.00 -8.01
C ARG A 77 0.52 4.29 -8.26
N HIS A 78 1.44 4.30 -7.28
CA HIS A 78 2.76 3.68 -7.43
C HIS A 78 2.71 2.18 -7.75
N LEU A 79 1.68 1.47 -7.27
CA LEU A 79 1.50 0.04 -7.55
C LEU A 79 0.81 -0.23 -8.90
N THR A 80 0.11 0.74 -9.49
CA THR A 80 -0.57 0.56 -10.78
C THR A 80 0.41 0.25 -11.90
N ARG A 81 1.64 0.79 -11.84
CA ARG A 81 2.70 0.50 -12.82
C ARG A 81 3.16 -0.96 -12.84
N LEU A 82 2.83 -1.73 -11.80
CA LEU A 82 3.15 -3.16 -11.69
C LEU A 82 2.08 -4.05 -12.34
N LEU A 83 0.93 -3.48 -12.73
CA LEU A 83 -0.11 -4.21 -13.45
C LEU A 83 0.27 -4.41 -14.91
N PRO A 84 -0.12 -5.54 -15.54
CA PRO A 84 0.05 -5.76 -16.97
C PRO A 84 -0.55 -4.63 -17.81
N ALA A 85 0.07 -4.33 -18.95
CA ALA A 85 -0.31 -3.23 -19.85
C ALA A 85 -1.78 -3.29 -20.34
N VAL A 86 -2.44 -4.45 -20.27
CA VAL A 86 -3.85 -4.61 -20.68
C VAL A 86 -4.84 -3.98 -19.69
N LEU A 87 -4.38 -3.55 -18.52
CA LEU A 87 -5.20 -2.99 -17.43
C LEU A 87 -4.97 -1.48 -17.18
N HIS A 88 -4.20 -0.81 -18.06
CA HIS A 88 -3.93 0.64 -17.99
C HIS A 88 -4.90 1.47 -18.81
#